data_AF-A0A8G2C916-F1
#
_entry.id   AF-A0A8G2C916-F1
#
_cell.length_a   1.000
_cell.length_b   1.000
_cell.length_c   1.000
_cell.angle_alpha   90.00
_cell.angle_beta   90.00
_cell.angle_gamma   90.00
#
_symmetry.space_group_name_H-M   'P 1'
#
loop_
_entity.id
_entity.type
_entity.pdbx_description
1 polymer ?
#
loop_
_entity_poly.entity_id
_entity_poly.type
_entity_poly.pdbx_seq_one_letter_code
_entity_poly.pdbx_strand_id
1 'polypeptide(L)'
;MDASTLTLHVRKTGAGVGRLDVMQMLSGVLLILFLWAHLLLVSSVIISPKLMNAIAWFFETTYMAQVGGPIIGLLIFTHFLLAARKMPWRAQESNAFIKHSVMMHHKDTWLWLAQVVTALLILVMASIHMWVVLTDLPITAVKSAARVQSGTWLPFYLVLLPLAEIHVGIGFYRIGVKYGYITKANRKWYQRLENYMMGGFITIGLITLIRFLFLTV
;
A
#
# COMPACT_ATOMS: atom_id res chain seq x y z
N MET A 1 33.62 11.94 -2.30
CA MET A 1 33.49 10.67 -1.57
C MET A 1 34.91 10.17 -1.40
N ASP A 2 35.47 10.26 -0.21
CA ASP A 2 36.87 9.91 0.01
C ASP A 2 37.02 8.43 0.32
N ALA A 3 37.86 7.76 -0.49
CA ALA A 3 38.19 6.34 -0.39
C ALA A 3 38.94 5.95 0.90
N SER A 4 39.19 6.89 1.81
CA SER A 4 39.93 6.70 3.06
C SER A 4 39.10 6.15 4.23
N THR A 5 37.80 5.87 4.04
CA THR A 5 36.91 5.41 5.13
C THR A 5 36.90 3.88 5.32
N LEU A 6 37.95 3.18 4.90
CA LEU A 6 38.07 1.72 5.05
C LEU A 6 38.63 1.27 6.40
N THR A 7 39.15 2.19 7.24
CA THR A 7 39.90 1.84 8.46
C THR A 7 39.37 2.42 9.77
N LEU A 8 38.23 3.13 9.78
CA LEU A 8 37.63 3.62 11.03
C LEU A 8 36.50 2.68 11.48
N HIS A 9 36.76 1.95 12.58
CA HIS A 9 35.86 0.99 13.24
C HIS A 9 34.59 1.63 13.86
N VAL A 10 34.34 2.92 13.59
CA VAL A 10 33.11 3.62 13.97
C VAL A 10 32.58 4.34 12.74
N ARG A 11 31.54 3.77 12.13
CA ARG A 11 30.79 4.39 11.03
C ARG A 11 30.22 5.71 11.54
N LYS A 12 30.69 6.86 11.03
CA LYS A 12 30.08 8.17 11.30
C LYS A 12 28.58 8.08 11.04
N THR A 13 27.78 8.28 12.08
CA THR A 13 26.32 8.31 12.03
C THR A 13 25.87 9.61 11.35
N GLY A 14 25.97 9.64 10.02
CA GLY A 14 25.52 10.80 9.25
C GLY A 14 24.01 11.01 9.39
N ALA A 15 23.59 12.27 9.55
CA ALA A 15 22.17 12.68 9.58
C ALA A 15 21.34 12.14 8.40
N GLY A 16 22.00 11.76 7.30
CA GLY A 16 21.38 11.10 6.15
C GLY A 16 20.62 9.81 6.50
N VAL A 17 21.08 9.01 7.47
CA VAL A 17 20.38 7.77 7.85
C VAL A 17 19.03 8.09 8.51
N GLY A 18 19.00 9.08 9.40
CA GLY A 18 17.77 9.56 10.05
C GLY A 18 16.81 10.20 9.03
N ARG A 19 17.31 11.03 8.12
CA ARG A 19 16.50 11.64 7.05
C ARG A 19 15.83 10.58 6.18
N LEU A 20 16.57 9.56 5.76
CA LEU A 20 16.00 8.47 4.95
C LEU A 20 14.98 7.62 5.70
N ASP A 21 15.06 7.56 7.04
CA ASP A 21 14.06 6.86 7.85
C ASP A 21 12.76 7.67 7.98
N VAL A 22 12.88 8.99 8.17
CA VAL A 22 11.74 9.92 8.18
C VAL A 22 11.07 9.96 6.81
N MET A 23 11.83 10.04 5.72
CA MET A 23 11.27 10.00 4.35
C MET A 23 10.53 8.70 4.07
N GLN A 24 11.03 7.56 4.57
CA GLN A 24 10.34 6.27 4.43
C GLN A 24 9.01 6.28 5.20
N MET A 25 8.99 6.85 6.40
CA MET A 25 7.76 6.98 7.18
C MET A 25 6.76 7.91 6.49
N LEU A 26 7.20 9.11 6.08
CA LEU A 26 6.33 10.11 5.44
C LEU A 26 5.73 9.58 4.14
N SER A 27 6.54 8.94 3.28
CA SER A 27 6.01 8.29 2.07
C SER A 27 5.00 7.19 2.39
N GLY A 28 5.25 6.40 3.44
CA GLY A 28 4.30 5.39 3.91
C GLY A 28 2.98 6.00 4.38
N VAL A 29 3.02 7.07 5.18
CA VAL A 29 1.81 7.78 5.65
C VAL A 29 1.02 8.35 4.48
N LEU A 30 1.69 9.01 3.52
CA LEU A 30 1.04 9.55 2.33
C LEU A 30 0.36 8.45 1.49
N LEU A 31 0.99 7.29 1.34
CA LEU A 31 0.41 6.15 0.63
C LEU A 31 -0.78 5.52 1.36
N ILE A 32 -0.75 5.47 2.71
CA ILE A 32 -1.88 5.00 3.52
C ILE A 32 -3.08 5.94 3.31
N LEU A 33 -2.86 7.25 3.41
CA LEU A 33 -3.92 8.25 3.20
C LEU A 33 -4.48 8.18 1.77
N PHE A 34 -3.59 8.01 0.78
CA PHE A 34 -4.00 7.80 -0.60
C PHE A 34 -4.86 6.55 -0.76
N LEU A 35 -4.46 5.40 -0.18
CA LEU A 35 -5.21 4.15 -0.34
C LEU A 35 -6.60 4.23 0.30
N TRP A 36 -6.71 4.86 1.48
CA TRP A 36 -8.01 5.10 2.12
C TRP A 36 -8.90 6.03 1.30
N ALA A 37 -8.35 7.14 0.82
CA ALA A 37 -9.09 8.05 -0.06
C ALA A 37 -9.51 7.31 -1.35
N HIS A 38 -8.60 6.58 -1.98
CA HIS A 38 -8.84 5.79 -3.18
C HIS A 38 -9.99 4.80 -2.99
N LEU A 39 -9.97 3.98 -1.93
CA LEU A 39 -11.06 3.04 -1.66
C LEU A 39 -12.37 3.77 -1.44
N LEU A 40 -12.42 4.83 -0.63
CA LEU A 40 -13.66 5.58 -0.40
C LEU A 40 -14.23 6.20 -1.69
N LEU A 41 -13.36 6.77 -2.53
CA LEU A 41 -13.76 7.41 -3.80
C LEU A 41 -14.30 6.37 -4.79
N VAL A 42 -13.64 5.22 -4.95
CA VAL A 42 -14.09 4.16 -5.85
C VAL A 42 -15.33 3.45 -5.30
N SER A 43 -15.42 3.25 -3.98
CA SER A 43 -16.58 2.66 -3.30
C SER A 43 -17.82 3.52 -3.28
N SER A 44 -17.73 4.80 -3.66
CA SER A 44 -18.90 5.67 -3.83
C SER A 44 -19.94 5.11 -4.83
N VAL A 45 -19.54 4.18 -5.71
CA VAL A 45 -20.42 3.43 -6.61
C VAL A 45 -21.46 2.58 -5.86
N ILE A 46 -21.16 2.16 -4.63
CA ILE A 46 -22.10 1.45 -3.75
C ILE A 46 -23.33 2.32 -3.50
N ILE A 47 -23.14 3.62 -3.26
CA ILE A 47 -24.22 4.58 -3.03
C ILE A 47 -24.93 4.86 -4.35
N SER A 48 -24.20 5.33 -5.37
CA SER A 48 -24.72 5.36 -6.75
C SER A 48 -23.61 5.50 -7.79
N PRO A 49 -23.80 4.97 -9.01
CA PRO A 49 -22.89 5.21 -10.14
C PRO A 49 -22.78 6.69 -10.51
N LYS A 50 -23.86 7.46 -10.33
CA LYS A 50 -23.87 8.91 -10.60
C LYS A 50 -22.91 9.65 -9.67
N LEU A 51 -22.86 9.27 -8.38
CA LEU A 51 -21.94 9.85 -7.41
C LEU A 51 -20.48 9.58 -7.79
N MET A 52 -20.14 8.32 -8.10
CA MET A 52 -18.80 7.96 -8.57
C MET A 52 -18.42 8.74 -9.83
N ASN A 53 -19.32 8.83 -10.80
CA ASN A 53 -19.07 9.58 -12.04
C ASN A 53 -18.90 11.08 -11.78
N ALA A 54 -19.66 11.69 -10.86
CA ALA A 54 -19.52 13.10 -10.50
C ALA A 54 -18.15 13.38 -9.87
N ILE A 55 -17.71 12.51 -8.95
CA ILE A 55 -16.38 12.57 -8.35
C ILE A 55 -15.29 12.39 -9.42
N ALA A 56 -15.43 11.39 -10.28
CA ALA A 56 -14.47 11.12 -11.35
C ALA A 56 -14.39 12.28 -12.35
N TRP A 57 -15.52 12.91 -12.68
CA TRP A 57 -15.58 14.10 -13.52
C TRP A 57 -14.89 15.31 -12.88
N PHE A 58 -15.01 15.49 -11.56
CA PHE A 58 -14.24 16.50 -10.84
C PHE A 58 -12.72 16.26 -10.97
N PHE A 59 -12.27 15.01 -10.85
CA PHE A 59 -10.86 14.65 -11.03
C PHE A 59 -10.39 14.86 -12.48
N GLU A 60 -11.26 14.61 -13.45
CA GLU A 60 -10.97 14.80 -14.88
C GLU A 60 -10.85 16.28 -15.23
N THR A 61 -11.83 17.11 -14.83
CA THR A 61 -11.86 18.54 -15.14
C THR A 61 -10.74 19.33 -14.45
N THR A 62 -10.29 18.87 -13.29
CA THR A 62 -9.14 19.45 -12.58
C THR A 62 -7.79 18.87 -13.02
N TYR A 63 -7.79 17.95 -14.00
CA TYR A 63 -6.61 17.17 -14.42
C TYR A 63 -5.89 16.43 -13.27
N MET A 64 -6.60 16.18 -12.18
CA MET A 64 -6.04 15.59 -10.97
C MET A 64 -5.66 14.12 -11.19
N ALA A 65 -6.39 13.38 -12.03
CA ALA A 65 -6.03 12.00 -12.36
C ALA A 65 -4.75 11.93 -13.23
N GLN A 66 -4.62 12.84 -14.19
CA GLN A 66 -3.53 12.94 -15.15
C GLN A 66 -2.22 13.32 -14.49
N VAL A 67 -2.26 14.26 -13.52
CA VAL A 67 -1.07 14.71 -12.78
C VAL A 67 -0.86 13.88 -11.52
N GLY A 68 -1.92 13.61 -10.76
CA GLY A 68 -1.87 12.85 -9.52
C GLY A 68 -1.48 11.38 -9.73
N GLY A 69 -1.93 10.76 -10.81
CA GLY A 69 -1.58 9.37 -11.16
C GLY A 69 -0.06 9.14 -11.23
N PRO A 70 0.68 9.87 -12.10
CA PRO A 70 2.14 9.80 -12.16
C PRO A 70 2.84 10.17 -10.84
N ILE A 71 2.35 11.15 -10.10
CA ILE A 71 2.92 11.53 -8.79
C ILE A 71 2.79 10.38 -7.79
N ILE A 72 1.63 9.72 -7.72
CA ILE A 72 1.43 8.56 -6.86
C ILE A 72 2.30 7.39 -7.33
N GLY A 73 2.43 7.17 -8.63
CA GLY A 73 3.35 6.16 -9.17
C GLY A 73 4.81 6.40 -8.73
N LEU A 74 5.27 7.65 -8.81
CA LEU A 74 6.59 8.05 -8.32
C LEU A 74 6.72 7.90 -6.80
N LEU A 75 5.67 8.21 -6.04
CA LEU A 75 5.63 8.05 -4.59
C LEU A 75 5.72 6.56 -4.20
N ILE A 76 4.97 5.67 -4.86
CA ILE A 76 5.04 4.22 -4.67
C ILE A 76 6.47 3.73 -4.94
N PHE A 77 7.06 4.13 -6.07
CA PHE A 77 8.41 3.73 -6.44
C PHE A 77 9.46 4.24 -5.45
N THR A 78 9.36 5.51 -5.04
CA THR A 78 10.25 6.11 -4.04
C THR A 78 10.11 5.42 -2.69
N HIS A 79 8.87 5.14 -2.25
CA HIS A 79 8.61 4.38 -1.03
C HIS A 79 9.25 2.99 -1.08
N PHE A 80 9.09 2.29 -2.21
CA PHE A 80 9.72 1.00 -2.43
C PHE A 80 11.25 1.11 -2.33
N LEU A 81 11.90 2.05 -3.00
CA LEU A 81 13.36 2.24 -2.90
C LEU A 81 13.82 2.50 -1.46
N LEU A 82 13.07 3.32 -0.71
CA LEU A 82 13.37 3.62 0.68
C LEU A 82 13.20 2.40 1.60
N ALA A 83 12.14 1.60 1.40
CA ALA A 83 11.83 0.41 2.17
C ALA A 83 12.72 -0.80 1.78
N ALA A 84 13.07 -0.93 0.51
CA ALA A 84 13.93 -1.97 -0.06
C ALA A 84 15.28 -2.07 0.66
N ARG A 85 15.83 -0.95 1.15
CA ARG A 85 17.06 -0.95 1.96
C ARG A 85 17.02 -1.84 3.20
N LYS A 86 15.83 -2.19 3.67
CA LYS A 86 15.60 -3.03 4.86
C LYS A 86 15.21 -4.47 4.52
N MET A 87 14.99 -4.79 3.24
CA MET A 87 14.60 -6.14 2.81
C MET A 87 15.82 -7.07 2.77
N PRO A 88 15.65 -8.37 3.09
CA PRO A 88 16.74 -9.34 3.04
C PRO A 88 16.88 -9.84 1.60
N TRP A 89 17.77 -9.19 0.84
CA TRP A 89 17.97 -9.50 -0.59
C TRP A 89 18.84 -10.73 -0.81
N ARG A 90 19.79 -10.99 0.09
CA ARG A 90 20.69 -12.13 -0.04
C ARG A 90 19.99 -13.39 0.47
N ALA A 91 20.08 -14.49 -0.28
CA ALA A 91 19.47 -15.77 0.10
C ALA A 91 19.85 -16.22 1.53
N GLN A 92 21.07 -15.94 1.97
CA GLN A 92 21.52 -16.22 3.34
C GLN A 92 20.78 -15.39 4.39
N GLU A 93 20.54 -14.10 4.13
CA GLU A 93 19.78 -13.21 5.01
C GLU A 93 18.31 -13.63 5.07
N SER A 94 17.71 -13.94 3.92
CA SER A 94 16.32 -14.41 3.84
C SER A 94 16.15 -15.73 4.61
N ASN A 95 17.05 -16.70 4.39
CA ASN A 95 17.03 -17.98 5.09
C ASN A 95 17.21 -17.83 6.60
N ALA A 96 18.15 -16.97 7.03
CA ALA A 96 18.36 -16.69 8.44
C ALA A 96 17.12 -16.06 9.08
N PHE A 97 16.50 -15.07 8.41
CA PHE A 97 15.31 -14.40 8.91
C PHE A 97 14.12 -15.35 9.01
N ILE A 98 13.89 -16.20 8.00
CA ILE A 98 12.80 -17.18 8.00
C ILE A 98 12.98 -18.20 9.13
N LYS A 99 14.17 -18.79 9.26
CA LYS A 99 14.48 -19.74 10.35
C LYS A 99 14.26 -19.10 11.72
N HIS A 100 14.72 -17.86 11.90
CA HIS A 100 14.51 -17.11 13.13
C HIS A 100 13.02 -16.84 13.40
N SER A 101 12.25 -16.48 12.37
CA SER A 101 10.80 -16.21 12.48
C SER A 101 10.02 -17.45 12.88
N VAL A 102 10.37 -18.61 12.30
CA VAL A 102 9.78 -19.92 12.66
C VAL A 102 10.12 -20.26 14.11
N MET A 103 11.38 -20.15 14.52
CA MET A 103 11.80 -20.46 15.89
C MET A 103 11.13 -19.58 16.95
N MET A 104 11.04 -18.27 16.71
CA MET A 104 10.55 -17.29 17.70
C MET A 104 9.03 -17.34 17.92
N HIS A 105 8.26 -17.88 16.97
CA HIS A 105 6.78 -17.89 17.01
C HIS A 105 6.16 -16.52 17.36
N HIS A 106 6.80 -15.43 16.94
CA HIS A 106 6.42 -14.07 17.33
C HIS A 106 5.65 -13.36 16.22
N LYS A 107 4.42 -12.92 16.55
CA LYS A 107 3.47 -12.32 15.60
C LYS A 107 4.06 -11.14 14.80
N ASP A 108 4.63 -10.13 15.47
CA ASP A 108 5.11 -8.92 14.77
C ASP A 108 6.31 -9.22 13.85
N THR A 109 7.05 -10.31 14.10
CA THR A 109 8.12 -10.79 13.24
C THR A 109 7.56 -11.39 11.95
N TRP A 110 6.51 -12.21 12.05
CA TRP A 110 5.78 -12.75 10.90
C TRP A 110 5.08 -11.66 10.09
N LEU A 111 4.46 -10.68 10.75
CA LEU A 111 3.84 -9.55 10.07
C LEU A 111 4.85 -8.76 9.22
N TRP A 112 6.10 -8.64 9.68
CA TRP A 112 7.13 -8.02 8.87
C TRP A 112 7.47 -8.81 7.60
N LEU A 113 7.56 -10.14 7.68
CA LEU A 113 7.70 -10.98 6.48
C LEU A 113 6.52 -10.82 5.52
N ALA A 114 5.30 -10.78 6.06
CA ALA A 114 4.10 -10.52 5.27
C ALA A 114 4.18 -9.16 4.56
N GLN A 115 4.70 -8.11 5.21
CA GLN A 115 4.93 -6.81 4.56
C GLN A 115 5.93 -6.90 3.40
N VAL A 116 7.02 -7.66 3.54
CA VAL A 116 8.01 -7.82 2.47
C VAL A 116 7.39 -8.53 1.28
N VAL A 117 6.68 -9.65 1.50
CA VAL A 117 6.04 -10.41 0.42
C VAL A 117 4.96 -9.59 -0.28
N THR A 118 4.06 -8.97 0.50
CA THR A 118 3.00 -8.11 -0.05
C THR A 118 3.59 -6.92 -0.82
N ALA A 119 4.67 -6.27 -0.34
CA ALA A 119 5.30 -5.16 -1.05
C ALA A 119 5.74 -5.52 -2.48
N LEU A 120 6.37 -6.70 -2.64
CA LEU A 120 6.87 -7.16 -3.93
C LEU A 120 5.71 -7.46 -4.90
N LEU A 121 4.65 -8.10 -4.42
CA LEU A 121 3.46 -8.39 -5.23
C LEU A 121 2.71 -7.10 -5.60
N ILE A 122 2.50 -6.20 -4.63
CA ILE A 122 1.83 -4.91 -4.85
C ILE A 122 2.62 -4.06 -5.84
N LEU A 123 3.96 -4.05 -5.78
CA LEU A 123 4.76 -3.25 -6.72
C LEU A 123 4.42 -3.60 -8.18
N VAL A 124 4.31 -4.89 -8.49
CA VAL A 124 3.95 -5.36 -9.84
C VAL A 124 2.48 -5.06 -10.15
N MET A 125 1.57 -5.48 -9.27
CA MET A 125 0.15 -5.35 -9.51
C MET A 125 -0.32 -3.90 -9.54
N ALA A 126 0.10 -3.06 -8.59
CA ALA A 126 -0.22 -1.64 -8.58
C ALA A 126 0.31 -0.94 -9.84
N SER A 127 1.49 -1.31 -10.35
CA SER A 127 2.02 -0.74 -11.60
C SER A 127 1.13 -1.08 -12.79
N ILE A 128 0.70 -2.34 -12.93
CA ILE A 128 -0.23 -2.78 -13.98
C ILE A 128 -1.58 -2.07 -13.85
N HIS A 129 -2.13 -2.02 -12.64
CA HIS A 129 -3.40 -1.35 -12.35
C HIS A 129 -3.36 0.13 -12.72
N MET A 130 -2.33 0.85 -12.25
CA MET A 130 -2.14 2.27 -12.51
C MET A 130 -1.97 2.53 -14.01
N TRP A 131 -1.16 1.73 -14.70
CA TRP A 131 -0.97 1.87 -16.14
C TRP A 131 -2.31 1.77 -16.89
N VAL A 132 -3.09 0.72 -16.63
CA VAL A 132 -4.36 0.49 -17.34
C VAL A 132 -5.40 1.56 -17.02
N VAL A 133 -5.52 2.00 -15.77
CA VAL A 133 -6.50 3.04 -15.40
C VAL A 133 -6.11 4.41 -15.96
N LEU A 134 -4.83 4.78 -15.93
CA LEU A 134 -4.37 6.09 -16.37
C LEU A 134 -4.25 6.23 -17.90
N THR A 135 -4.16 5.11 -18.63
CA THR A 135 -4.14 5.13 -20.11
C THR A 135 -5.53 5.05 -20.73
N ASP A 136 -6.58 4.77 -19.95
CA ASP A 136 -7.99 4.71 -20.38
C ASP A 136 -8.86 5.78 -19.68
N LEU A 137 -8.31 6.98 -19.51
CA LEU A 137 -9.07 8.14 -19.03
C LEU A 137 -10.12 8.58 -20.08
N PRO A 138 -11.25 9.20 -19.67
CA PRO A 138 -11.65 9.51 -18.29
C PRO A 138 -12.20 8.28 -17.54
N ILE A 139 -12.09 8.30 -16.20
CA ILE A 139 -12.63 7.26 -15.33
C ILE A 139 -14.16 7.37 -15.28
N THR A 140 -14.86 6.26 -15.53
CA THR A 140 -16.32 6.18 -15.34
C THR A 140 -16.70 4.86 -14.66
N ALA A 141 -17.89 4.85 -14.04
CA ALA A 141 -18.47 3.66 -13.43
C ALA A 141 -18.72 2.55 -14.47
N VAL A 142 -19.17 2.91 -15.68
CA VAL A 142 -19.44 1.99 -16.79
C VAL A 142 -18.15 1.33 -17.28
N LYS A 143 -17.08 2.11 -17.55
CA LYS A 143 -15.77 1.54 -17.93
C LYS A 143 -15.19 0.65 -16.84
N SER A 144 -15.33 1.07 -15.57
CA SER A 144 -14.84 0.30 -14.43
C SER A 144 -15.59 -1.03 -14.27
N ALA A 145 -16.92 -1.01 -14.44
CA ALA A 145 -17.74 -2.21 -14.45
C ALA A 145 -17.40 -3.13 -15.63
N ALA A 146 -17.31 -2.60 -16.85
CA ALA A 146 -16.94 -3.36 -18.04
C ALA A 146 -15.59 -4.08 -17.86
N ARG A 147 -14.60 -3.40 -17.27
CA ARG A 147 -13.31 -4.00 -16.94
C ARG A 147 -13.43 -5.14 -15.93
N VAL A 148 -14.19 -4.95 -14.85
CA VAL A 148 -14.40 -6.02 -13.84
C VAL A 148 -15.18 -7.20 -14.44
N GLN A 149 -16.17 -6.94 -15.27
CA GLN A 149 -17.03 -7.94 -15.91
C GLN A 149 -16.35 -8.69 -17.06
N SER A 150 -15.25 -8.18 -17.61
CA SER A 150 -14.49 -8.86 -18.67
C SER A 150 -13.81 -10.17 -18.22
N GLY A 151 -13.93 -10.54 -16.95
CA GLY A 151 -13.51 -11.83 -16.39
C GLY A 151 -12.09 -11.83 -15.82
N THR A 152 -11.09 -11.43 -16.60
CA THR A 152 -9.67 -11.53 -16.18
C THR A 152 -9.27 -10.56 -15.06
N TRP A 153 -9.94 -9.41 -14.95
CA TRP A 153 -9.61 -8.39 -13.96
C TRP A 153 -10.23 -8.62 -12.58
N LEU A 154 -11.35 -9.35 -12.49
CA LEU A 154 -11.95 -9.63 -11.19
C LEU A 154 -11.00 -10.43 -10.27
N PRO A 155 -10.38 -11.56 -10.70
CA PRO A 155 -9.38 -12.25 -9.91
C PRO A 155 -8.18 -11.36 -9.55
N PHE A 156 -7.75 -10.50 -10.48
CA PHE A 156 -6.67 -9.55 -10.24
C PHE A 156 -6.99 -8.61 -9.06
N TYR A 157 -8.20 -8.03 -9.01
CA TYR A 157 -8.60 -7.16 -7.91
C TYR A 157 -8.85 -7.93 -6.61
N LEU A 158 -9.36 -9.16 -6.68
CA LEU A 158 -9.54 -10.03 -5.51
C LEU A 158 -8.22 -10.40 -4.83
N VAL A 159 -7.11 -10.38 -5.57
CA VAL A 159 -5.77 -10.55 -5.00
C VAL A 159 -5.17 -9.21 -4.57
N LEU A 160 -5.27 -8.17 -5.40
CA LEU A 160 -4.69 -6.86 -5.10
C LEU A 160 -5.28 -6.23 -3.83
N LEU A 161 -6.61 -6.31 -3.65
CA LEU A 161 -7.33 -5.73 -2.53
C LEU A 161 -6.80 -6.21 -1.17
N PRO A 162 -6.82 -7.52 -0.84
CA PRO A 162 -6.31 -7.98 0.45
C PRO A 162 -4.80 -7.77 0.60
N LEU A 163 -4.01 -7.89 -0.47
CA LEU A 163 -2.56 -7.62 -0.39
C LEU A 163 -2.31 -6.17 0.03
N ALA A 164 -2.94 -5.20 -0.63
CA ALA A 164 -2.78 -3.78 -0.36
C ALA A 164 -3.25 -3.42 1.06
N GLU A 165 -4.42 -3.91 1.47
CA GLU A 165 -4.98 -3.63 2.79
C GLU A 165 -4.17 -4.27 3.93
N ILE A 166 -3.67 -5.50 3.76
CA ILE A 166 -2.77 -6.13 4.73
C ILE A 166 -1.46 -5.34 4.83
N HIS A 167 -0.89 -4.92 3.70
CA HIS A 167 0.34 -4.14 3.68
C HIS A 167 0.18 -2.79 4.41
N VAL A 168 -0.92 -2.09 4.14
CA VAL A 168 -1.27 -0.80 4.75
C VAL A 168 -1.60 -0.95 6.23
N GLY A 169 -2.40 -1.94 6.63
CA GLY A 169 -2.75 -2.20 8.02
C GLY A 169 -1.51 -2.45 8.88
N ILE A 170 -0.66 -3.39 8.47
CA ILE A 170 0.58 -3.69 9.18
C ILE A 170 1.50 -2.46 9.18
N GLY A 171 1.57 -1.72 8.07
CA GLY A 171 2.37 -0.51 7.94
C GLY A 171 1.95 0.57 8.92
N PHE A 172 0.64 0.84 8.99
CA PHE A 172 0.04 1.79 9.91
C PHE A 172 0.35 1.46 11.37
N TYR A 173 0.10 0.21 11.78
CA TYR A 173 0.43 -0.26 13.14
C TYR A 173 1.92 -0.12 13.45
N ARG A 174 2.81 -0.53 12.53
CA ARG A 174 4.26 -0.48 12.77
C ARG A 174 4.83 0.93 12.79
N ILE A 175 4.28 1.86 12.01
CA ILE A 175 4.64 3.29 12.11
C ILE A 175 4.27 3.81 13.50
N GLY A 176 3.05 3.52 13.97
CA GLY A 176 2.60 3.95 15.30
C GLY A 176 3.47 3.40 16.44
N VAL A 177 3.87 2.13 16.39
CA VAL A 177 4.79 1.54 17.37
C VAL A 177 6.18 2.15 17.27
N LYS A 178 6.72 2.29 16.06
CA LYS A 178 8.09 2.75 15.84
C LYS A 178 8.31 4.20 16.28
N TYR A 179 7.33 5.07 16.07
CA TYR A 179 7.40 6.50 16.40
C TYR A 179 6.82 6.82 17.79
N GLY A 180 6.51 5.80 18.61
CA GLY A 180 6.16 5.97 20.02
C GLY A 180 4.69 6.34 20.30
N TYR A 181 3.83 6.45 19.28
CA TYR A 181 2.39 6.66 19.46
C TYR A 181 1.69 5.45 20.08
N ILE A 182 2.19 4.24 19.78
CA ILE A 182 1.68 2.99 20.31
C ILE A 182 2.69 2.45 21.33
N THR A 183 2.29 2.46 22.61
CA THR A 183 3.07 1.96 23.74
C THR A 183 2.55 0.59 24.18
N LYS A 184 3.23 -0.05 25.14
CA LYS A 184 2.80 -1.36 25.68
C LYS A 184 1.38 -1.31 26.27
N ALA A 185 0.99 -0.19 26.87
CA ALA A 185 -0.30 -0.03 27.53
C ALA A 185 -1.48 -0.02 26.55
N ASN A 186 -1.33 0.66 25.40
CA ASN A 186 -2.39 0.80 24.41
C ASN A 186 -2.26 -0.18 23.21
N ARG A 187 -1.18 -0.98 23.14
CA ARG A 187 -0.88 -1.88 22.01
C ARG A 187 -2.03 -2.80 21.62
N LYS A 188 -2.69 -3.44 22.59
CA LYS A 188 -3.81 -4.36 22.34
C LYS A 188 -5.00 -3.64 21.69
N TRP A 189 -5.27 -2.42 22.10
CA TRP A 189 -6.35 -1.62 21.54
C TRP A 189 -6.04 -1.25 20.09
N TYR A 190 -4.83 -0.76 19.80
CA TYR A 190 -4.43 -0.41 18.43
C TYR A 190 -4.39 -1.61 17.49
N GLN A 191 -3.96 -2.80 17.96
CA GLN A 191 -4.02 -4.02 17.16
C GLN A 191 -5.46 -4.42 16.80
N ARG A 192 -6.41 -4.24 17.74
CA ARG A 192 -7.83 -4.49 17.45
C ARG A 192 -8.38 -3.45 16.47
N LEU A 193 -8.07 -2.18 16.68
CA LEU A 193 -8.49 -1.09 15.79
C LEU A 193 -8.00 -1.33 14.38
N GLU A 194 -6.72 -1.68 14.21
CA GLU A 194 -6.13 -1.94 12.89
C GLU A 194 -6.77 -3.15 12.21
N ASN A 195 -7.02 -4.25 12.95
CA ASN A 195 -7.78 -5.39 12.42
C ASN A 195 -9.20 -5.01 11.98
N TYR A 196 -9.93 -4.22 12.76
CA TYR A 196 -11.29 -3.77 12.40
C TYR A 196 -11.29 -2.85 11.19
N MET A 197 -10.32 -1.93 11.13
CA MET A 197 -10.17 -1.01 10.01
C MET A 197 -9.80 -1.76 8.72
N MET A 198 -8.81 -2.64 8.77
CA MET A 198 -8.41 -3.50 7.65
C MET A 198 -9.58 -4.37 7.19
N GLY A 199 -10.27 -5.04 8.13
CA GLY A 199 -11.46 -5.84 7.82
C GLY A 199 -12.56 -5.00 7.16
N GLY A 200 -12.83 -3.80 7.68
CA GLY A 200 -13.80 -2.86 7.13
C GLY A 200 -13.48 -2.42 5.69
N PHE A 201 -12.24 -2.03 5.41
CA PHE A 201 -11.83 -1.64 4.06
C PHE A 201 -11.87 -2.81 3.07
N ILE A 202 -11.44 -4.02 3.49
CA ILE A 202 -11.58 -5.22 2.67
C ILE A 202 -13.05 -5.51 2.38
N THR A 203 -13.93 -5.46 3.38
CA THR A 203 -15.37 -5.69 3.19
C THR A 203 -15.98 -4.66 2.24
N ILE A 204 -15.69 -3.38 2.41
CA ILE A 204 -16.16 -2.31 1.51
C ILE A 204 -15.63 -2.52 0.09
N GLY A 205 -14.35 -2.88 -0.06
CA GLY A 205 -13.75 -3.19 -1.35
C GLY A 205 -14.40 -4.39 -2.04
N LEU A 206 -14.70 -5.45 -1.30
CA LEU A 206 -15.41 -6.63 -1.84
C LEU A 206 -16.83 -6.27 -2.28
N ILE A 207 -17.58 -5.51 -1.47
CA ILE A 207 -18.91 -5.02 -1.85
C ILE A 207 -18.83 -4.13 -3.09
N THR A 208 -17.79 -3.32 -3.22
CA THR A 208 -17.54 -2.47 -4.40
C THR A 208 -17.32 -3.32 -5.66
N LEU A 209 -16.51 -4.39 -5.57
CA LEU A 209 -16.29 -5.30 -6.69
C LEU A 209 -17.57 -6.04 -7.08
N ILE A 210 -18.36 -6.51 -6.11
CA ILE A 210 -19.68 -7.09 -6.35
C ILE A 210 -20.60 -6.08 -7.04
N ARG A 211 -20.60 -4.82 -6.58
CA ARG A 211 -21.40 -3.76 -7.18
C ARG A 211 -21.04 -3.54 -8.64
N PHE A 212 -19.75 -3.52 -8.98
CA PHE A 212 -19.29 -3.42 -10.36
C PHE A 212 -19.65 -4.65 -11.20
N LEU A 213 -19.61 -5.86 -10.63
CA LEU A 213 -19.95 -7.09 -11.33
C LEU A 213 -21.42 -7.09 -11.81
N PHE A 214 -22.33 -6.54 -11.01
CA PHE A 214 -23.76 -6.49 -11.32
C PHE A 214 -24.25 -5.12 -11.82
N LEU A 215 -23.34 -4.18 -12.10
CA LEU A 215 -23.72 -2.90 -12.68
C LEU A 215 -24.10 -3.09 -14.15
N THR A 216 -25.26 -2.59 -14.57
CA THR A 216 -25.61 -2.57 -15.99
C THR A 216 -24.68 -1.62 -16.74
N VAL A 217 -23.93 -2.19 -17.69
CA VAL A 217 -22.98 -1.51 -18.58
C VAL A 217 -23.66 -1.16 -19.90
#